data_AF-A0A9X0B4J4-F1
#
_entry.id   AF-A0A9X0B4J4-F1
#
_cell.length_a   1.000
_cell.length_b   1.000
_cell.length_c   1.000
_cell.angle_alpha   90.00
_cell.angle_beta   90.00
_cell.angle_gamma   90.00
#
_symmetry.space_group_name_H-M   'P 1'
#
loop_
_entity.id
_entity.type
_entity.pdbx_description
1 polymer ?
#
loop_
_entity_poly.entity_id
_entity_poly.type
_entity_poly.pdbx_seq_one_letter_code
_entity_poly.pdbx_strand_id
1 'polypeptide(L)'
;MAFLKTLGFIALAATASALPQGYWPTATTSAVSTTTPSASASGSASASASPTSSTGSGINIVNNMDQDIYIWSTSDSTSGMQTLSSGGGTYTESWRTNSDGGGISIKMATSESEDSVLQFEYTKGDDTLWWDLSSINLASDSLFISSGFAVTTDDSSCSSATCSAGDTDCADSYQQSDDVDTFSCSTSAAFTLNLG
;
A
#
# COMPACT_ATOMS: atom_id res chain seq x y z
N MET A 1 -13.03 18.46 -50.17
CA MET A 1 -13.49 17.07 -50.23
C MET A 1 -13.94 16.68 -48.83
N ALA A 2 -15.23 16.81 -48.54
CA ALA A 2 -15.82 16.45 -47.25
C ALA A 2 -16.20 14.97 -47.26
N PHE A 3 -15.92 14.24 -46.16
CA PHE A 3 -16.55 12.96 -45.89
C PHE A 3 -17.00 12.89 -44.43
N LEU A 4 -18.33 12.87 -44.28
CA LEU A 4 -19.11 12.71 -43.07
C LEU A 4 -19.47 11.23 -42.93
N LYS A 5 -19.38 10.62 -41.73
CA LYS A 5 -20.01 9.32 -41.46
C LYS A 5 -20.37 9.13 -39.97
N THR A 6 -21.62 9.49 -39.69
CA THR A 6 -22.67 8.74 -38.95
C THR A 6 -22.42 8.23 -37.53
N LEU A 7 -23.17 8.81 -36.58
CA LEU A 7 -23.49 8.27 -35.26
C LEU A 7 -24.43 7.05 -35.36
N GLY A 8 -24.23 6.06 -34.51
CA GLY A 8 -25.19 4.98 -34.24
C GLY A 8 -25.45 4.86 -32.74
N PHE A 9 -26.66 5.23 -32.31
CA PHE A 9 -27.20 4.92 -30.99
C PHE A 9 -27.96 3.59 -31.08
N ILE A 10 -27.71 2.67 -30.14
CA ILE A 10 -28.57 1.51 -29.88
C ILE A 10 -28.99 1.58 -28.42
N ALA A 11 -30.29 1.73 -28.20
CA ALA A 11 -30.95 1.51 -26.93
C ALA A 11 -31.68 0.17 -26.99
N LEU A 12 -31.56 -0.65 -25.94
CA LEU A 12 -32.58 -1.64 -25.61
C LEU A 12 -32.59 -1.90 -24.10
N ALA A 13 -33.72 -1.58 -23.47
CA ALA A 13 -34.03 -1.88 -22.08
C ALA A 13 -34.56 -3.31 -21.94
N ALA A 14 -34.30 -3.95 -20.79
CA ALA A 14 -35.07 -5.10 -20.33
C ALA A 14 -35.20 -5.07 -18.80
N THR A 15 -36.44 -4.89 -18.36
CA THR A 15 -36.93 -5.04 -16.99
C THR A 15 -37.11 -6.53 -16.65
N ALA A 16 -36.74 -6.95 -15.44
CA ALA A 16 -37.28 -8.17 -14.84
C ALA A 16 -37.39 -8.06 -13.31
N SER A 17 -38.63 -8.07 -12.86
CA SER A 17 -39.10 -8.18 -11.48
C SER A 17 -39.31 -9.65 -11.10
N ALA A 18 -38.98 -10.03 -9.85
CA ALA A 18 -39.88 -10.73 -8.92
C ALA A 18 -39.13 -11.37 -7.73
N LEU A 19 -39.65 -11.11 -6.52
CA LEU A 19 -39.47 -11.89 -5.29
C LEU A 19 -40.41 -13.13 -5.34
N PRO A 20 -40.16 -14.19 -4.55
CA PRO A 20 -40.88 -14.26 -3.27
C PRO A 20 -40.11 -14.89 -2.11
N GLN A 21 -40.57 -14.53 -0.91
CA GLN A 21 -40.25 -15.16 0.38
C GLN A 21 -41.00 -16.48 0.59
N GLY A 22 -40.43 -17.35 1.42
CA GLY A 22 -41.02 -18.55 2.01
C GLY A 22 -39.90 -19.56 2.27
N TYR A 23 -39.86 -20.35 3.34
CA TYR A 23 -40.77 -20.64 4.43
C TYR A 23 -39.91 -21.35 5.50
N TRP A 24 -40.19 -21.14 6.78
CA TRP A 24 -39.56 -21.89 7.87
C TRP A 24 -40.21 -23.26 8.02
N PRO A 25 -39.44 -24.30 8.40
CA PRO A 25 -39.98 -25.38 9.21
C PRO A 25 -39.25 -25.47 10.55
N THR A 26 -40.02 -25.36 11.63
CA THR A 26 -39.64 -25.84 12.95
C THR A 26 -39.88 -27.36 12.99
N ALA A 27 -38.87 -28.13 13.40
CA ALA A 27 -39.06 -29.51 13.84
C ALA A 27 -38.25 -29.73 15.13
N THR A 28 -38.98 -30.02 16.20
CA THR A 28 -38.50 -30.50 17.49
C THR A 28 -38.24 -32.01 17.39
N THR A 29 -37.12 -32.52 17.92
CA THR A 29 -37.09 -33.68 18.85
C THR A 29 -35.65 -34.00 19.29
N SER A 30 -35.54 -34.33 20.58
CA SER A 30 -34.35 -34.64 21.36
C SER A 30 -33.67 -35.96 21.00
N ALA A 31 -32.35 -36.03 21.19
CA ALA A 31 -31.66 -37.25 21.65
C ALA A 31 -30.36 -36.89 22.37
N VAL A 32 -30.24 -37.37 23.61
CA VAL A 32 -29.02 -37.38 24.44
C VAL A 32 -28.11 -38.52 23.97
N SER A 33 -26.80 -38.29 23.89
CA SER A 33 -25.77 -39.20 24.42
C SER A 33 -24.36 -38.58 24.40
N THR A 34 -23.70 -38.75 25.52
CA THR A 34 -22.33 -38.45 25.96
C THR A 34 -21.20 -38.84 24.99
N THR A 35 -20.17 -37.98 24.88
CA THR A 35 -18.73 -38.28 25.13
C THR A 35 -17.87 -37.01 24.99
N THR A 36 -17.08 -36.70 26.02
CA THR A 36 -15.91 -35.79 26.05
C THR A 36 -14.80 -36.26 25.09
N PRO A 37 -14.01 -35.37 24.45
CA PRO A 37 -12.86 -34.75 25.14
C PRO A 37 -12.61 -33.26 24.81
N SER A 38 -11.75 -32.67 25.63
CA SER A 38 -11.24 -31.30 25.57
C SER A 38 -10.88 -30.80 24.18
N ALA A 39 -11.42 -29.65 23.80
CA ALA A 39 -10.80 -28.76 22.83
C ALA A 39 -10.65 -27.40 23.51
N SER A 40 -9.41 -27.08 23.90
CA SER A 40 -9.03 -25.70 24.18
C SER A 40 -9.28 -24.93 22.90
N ALA A 41 -10.29 -24.07 22.91
CA ALA A 41 -10.47 -23.07 21.88
C ALA A 41 -9.27 -22.12 21.99
N SER A 42 -8.21 -22.39 21.22
CA SER A 42 -7.31 -21.33 20.80
C SER A 42 -8.16 -20.37 19.99
N GLY A 43 -8.63 -19.32 20.65
CA GLY A 43 -9.18 -18.17 19.98
C GLY A 43 -8.07 -17.62 19.09
N SER A 44 -8.11 -17.95 17.80
CA SER A 44 -7.40 -17.17 16.79
C SER A 44 -8.04 -15.79 16.83
N ALA A 45 -7.48 -14.91 17.65
CA ALA A 45 -7.67 -13.49 17.48
C ALA A 45 -7.08 -13.16 16.12
N SER A 46 -7.92 -13.10 15.08
CA SER A 46 -7.62 -12.26 13.94
C SER A 46 -7.47 -10.85 14.49
N ALA A 47 -6.23 -10.47 14.78
CA ALA A 47 -5.89 -9.08 14.94
C ALA A 47 -6.19 -8.44 13.59
N SER A 48 -7.37 -7.85 13.44
CA SER A 48 -7.60 -6.85 12.42
C SER A 48 -6.57 -5.77 12.68
N ALA A 49 -5.48 -5.77 11.92
CA ALA A 49 -4.54 -4.68 11.87
C ALA A 49 -5.38 -3.44 11.52
N SER A 50 -5.61 -2.60 12.53
CA SER A 50 -6.17 -1.28 12.26
C SER A 50 -5.11 -0.57 11.43
N PRO A 51 -5.45 0.04 10.28
CA PRO A 51 -4.48 0.81 9.54
C PRO A 51 -4.00 1.90 10.49
N THR A 52 -2.73 1.83 10.88
CA THR A 52 -2.08 2.90 11.62
C THR A 52 -1.92 4.02 10.61
N SER A 53 -2.96 4.82 10.40
CA SER A 53 -2.82 6.09 9.70
C SER A 53 -1.81 6.91 10.48
N SER A 54 -0.75 7.35 9.83
CA SER A 54 0.14 8.35 10.41
C SER A 54 -0.73 9.51 10.87
N THR A 55 -0.63 9.86 12.15
CA THR A 55 -1.32 11.03 12.70
C THR A 55 -0.25 12.11 12.81
N GLY A 56 -0.20 13.05 11.87
CA GLY A 56 0.76 14.17 11.87
C GLY A 56 1.73 14.20 10.70
N SER A 57 2.92 14.77 10.90
CA SER A 57 3.92 15.07 9.87
C SER A 57 4.93 13.92 9.71
N GLY A 58 4.69 13.02 8.75
CA GLY A 58 5.56 11.86 8.52
C GLY A 58 4.97 10.78 7.63
N ILE A 59 5.67 9.65 7.55
CA ILE A 59 5.26 8.45 6.82
C ILE A 59 5.19 7.23 7.73
N ASN A 60 4.15 6.43 7.52
CA ASN A 60 4.07 5.05 7.97
C ASN A 60 4.28 4.12 6.77
N ILE A 61 5.16 3.12 6.91
CA ILE A 61 5.34 2.06 5.93
C ILE A 61 4.85 0.77 6.57
N VAL A 62 3.80 0.19 5.99
CA VAL A 62 3.08 -0.97 6.52
C VAL A 62 3.37 -2.18 5.64
N ASN A 63 3.85 -3.25 6.26
CA ASN A 63 4.08 -4.51 5.56
C ASN A 63 2.86 -5.42 5.70
N ASN A 64 2.11 -5.60 4.62
CA ASN A 64 1.02 -6.58 4.54
C ASN A 64 1.45 -7.84 3.77
N MET A 65 2.71 -7.93 3.33
CA MET A 65 3.23 -9.07 2.58
C MET A 65 3.54 -10.24 3.53
N ASP A 66 3.48 -11.46 3.00
CA ASP A 66 3.86 -12.68 3.73
C ASP A 66 5.40 -12.86 3.87
N GLN A 67 6.18 -11.79 3.76
CA GLN A 67 7.64 -11.78 3.79
C GLN A 67 8.15 -10.68 4.73
N ASP A 68 9.26 -10.93 5.43
CA ASP A 68 9.94 -9.87 6.20
C ASP A 68 10.49 -8.80 5.26
N ILE A 69 10.29 -7.53 5.61
CA ILE A 69 10.80 -6.37 4.87
C ILE A 69 11.90 -5.68 5.67
N TYR A 70 12.99 -5.34 4.99
CA TYR A 70 14.15 -4.69 5.56
C TYR A 70 14.20 -3.25 5.10
N ILE A 71 14.38 -2.32 6.04
CA ILE A 71 14.25 -0.88 5.82
C ILE A 71 15.50 -0.13 6.27
N TRP A 72 15.91 0.84 5.47
CA TRP A 72 16.95 1.81 5.78
C TRP A 72 16.47 3.22 5.42
N SER A 73 16.72 4.19 6.30
CA SER A 73 16.54 5.61 5.99
C SER A 73 17.90 6.23 5.72
N THR A 74 18.11 6.71 4.50
CA THR A 74 19.41 7.22 4.03
C THR A 74 19.34 8.70 3.69
N SER A 75 20.29 9.46 4.23
CA SER A 75 20.58 10.87 3.91
C SER A 75 22.09 11.03 3.67
N ASP A 76 22.72 12.07 4.23
CA ASP A 76 24.17 12.15 4.48
C ASP A 76 24.75 10.97 5.28
N SER A 77 23.90 10.18 5.94
CA SER A 77 24.21 8.92 6.62
C SER A 77 23.07 7.93 6.49
N THR A 78 23.36 6.64 6.63
CA THR A 78 22.35 5.56 6.56
C THR A 78 22.03 5.05 7.96
N SER A 79 20.75 4.88 8.27
CA SER A 79 20.31 4.24 9.51
C SER A 79 20.78 2.78 9.60
N GLY A 80 20.74 2.21 10.81
CA GLY A 80 20.79 0.75 10.92
C GLY A 80 19.59 0.10 10.22
N MET A 81 19.78 -1.12 9.71
CA MET A 81 18.70 -1.93 9.14
C MET A 81 17.59 -2.16 10.17
N GLN A 82 16.35 -1.95 9.77
CA GLN A 82 15.17 -2.30 10.55
C GLN A 82 14.38 -3.40 9.83
N THR A 83 13.73 -4.28 10.59
CA THR A 83 12.94 -5.38 10.03
C THR A 83 11.47 -5.19 10.40
N LEU A 84 10.60 -5.22 9.39
CA LEU A 84 9.16 -5.38 9.54
C LEU A 84 8.81 -6.86 9.32
N SER A 85 8.15 -7.47 10.31
CA SER A 85 7.82 -8.89 10.25
C SER A 85 6.82 -9.22 9.14
N SER A 86 6.89 -10.42 8.58
CA SER A 86 5.89 -10.96 7.66
C SER A 86 4.47 -10.85 8.24
N GLY A 87 3.53 -10.44 7.39
CA GLY A 87 2.11 -10.27 7.73
C GLY A 87 1.82 -9.10 8.68
N GLY A 88 2.77 -8.20 8.90
CA GLY A 88 2.52 -7.00 9.71
C GLY A 88 3.74 -6.11 9.99
N GLY A 89 3.63 -5.31 11.04
CA GLY A 89 4.67 -4.34 11.38
C GLY A 89 4.52 -3.01 10.64
N THR A 90 5.06 -1.97 11.25
CA THR A 90 5.01 -0.62 10.71
C THR A 90 6.33 0.08 11.03
N TYR A 91 6.95 0.64 10.01
CA TYR A 91 8.01 1.63 10.15
C TYR A 91 7.37 3.02 10.18
N THR A 92 7.87 3.90 11.06
CA THR A 92 7.40 5.27 11.15
C THR A 92 8.58 6.22 11.14
N GLU A 93 8.55 7.21 10.25
CA GLU A 93 9.51 8.31 10.21
C GLU A 93 8.77 9.66 10.16
N SER A 94 9.15 10.58 11.05
CA SER A 94 8.73 11.98 10.95
C SER A 94 9.59 12.71 9.91
N TRP A 95 9.01 13.67 9.19
CA TRP A 95 9.79 14.41 8.20
C TRP A 95 10.98 15.13 8.84
N ARG A 96 12.17 14.88 8.29
CA ARG A 96 13.41 15.57 8.67
C ARG A 96 14.07 16.21 7.46
N THR A 97 15.01 17.11 7.71
CA THR A 97 15.86 17.71 6.67
C THR A 97 17.20 16.98 6.62
N ASN A 98 17.79 16.87 5.44
CA ASN A 98 19.20 16.49 5.30
C ASN A 98 20.10 17.73 5.50
N SER A 99 21.22 17.57 6.18
CA SER A 99 22.10 18.69 6.57
C SER A 99 22.81 19.35 5.38
N ASP A 100 23.01 18.59 4.30
CA ASP A 100 23.58 19.04 3.02
C ASP A 100 22.53 19.65 2.06
N GLY A 101 21.25 19.67 2.45
CA GLY A 101 20.13 20.14 1.64
C GLY A 101 19.60 19.14 0.61
N GLY A 102 20.13 17.91 0.57
CA GLY A 102 19.65 16.83 -0.28
C GLY A 102 18.36 16.17 0.21
N GLY A 103 17.87 15.23 -0.60
CA GLY A 103 16.73 14.38 -0.23
C GLY A 103 17.10 13.29 0.78
N ILE A 104 16.07 12.58 1.22
CA ILE A 104 16.13 11.40 2.07
C ILE A 104 15.46 10.28 1.32
N SER A 105 16.09 9.11 1.29
CA SER A 105 15.58 7.91 0.63
C SER A 105 15.33 6.83 1.68
N ILE A 106 14.06 6.47 1.86
CA ILE A 106 13.66 5.32 2.69
C ILE A 106 13.59 4.11 1.77
N LYS A 107 14.55 3.21 1.91
CA LYS A 107 14.73 2.05 1.05
C LYS A 107 14.13 0.82 1.71
N MET A 108 13.44 0.01 0.92
CA MET A 108 12.76 -1.22 1.35
C MET A 108 13.22 -2.39 0.49
N ALA A 109 13.65 -3.49 1.10
CA ALA A 109 14.05 -4.71 0.42
C ALA A 109 13.35 -5.94 1.02
N THR A 110 13.26 -7.01 0.24
CA THR A 110 12.80 -8.34 0.70
C THR A 110 13.96 -9.26 1.10
N SER A 111 15.16 -8.69 1.25
CA SER A 111 16.38 -9.35 1.71
C SER A 111 17.21 -8.39 2.56
N GLU A 112 18.15 -8.89 3.35
CA GLU A 112 19.07 -8.07 4.17
C GLU A 112 20.13 -7.30 3.34
N SER A 113 19.90 -7.10 2.04
CA SER A 113 20.74 -6.34 1.11
C SER A 113 19.95 -5.23 0.41
N GLU A 114 20.61 -4.12 0.09
CA GLU A 114 20.06 -2.99 -0.69
C GLU A 114 20.19 -3.20 -2.22
N ASP A 115 20.54 -4.40 -2.69
CA ASP A 115 20.74 -4.68 -4.13
C ASP A 115 19.46 -4.55 -4.99
N SER A 116 18.29 -4.71 -4.37
CA SER A 116 16.97 -4.57 -5.02
C SER A 116 16.01 -3.89 -4.05
N VAL A 117 15.77 -2.59 -4.25
CA VAL A 117 15.03 -1.73 -3.32
C VAL A 117 13.90 -0.96 -3.99
N LEU A 118 12.74 -0.95 -3.34
CA LEU A 118 11.72 0.08 -3.53
C LEU A 118 12.12 1.27 -2.66
N GLN A 119 11.93 2.49 -3.15
CA GLN A 119 12.36 3.70 -2.45
C GLN A 119 11.19 4.68 -2.33
N PHE A 120 10.94 5.17 -1.11
CA PHE A 120 10.15 6.37 -0.91
C PHE A 120 11.13 7.50 -0.64
N GLU A 121 11.20 8.47 -1.55
CA GLU A 121 12.16 9.55 -1.48
C GLU A 121 11.43 10.86 -1.15
N TYR A 122 12.05 11.70 -0.34
CA TYR A 122 11.48 13.00 -0.02
C TYR A 122 12.53 14.06 0.28
N THR A 123 12.20 15.31 -0.02
CA THR A 123 12.94 16.50 0.40
C THR A 123 12.00 17.43 1.15
N LYS A 124 12.33 17.75 2.39
CA LYS A 124 11.54 18.64 3.23
C LYS A 124 12.05 20.09 3.11
N GLY A 125 11.21 20.98 2.60
CA GLY A 125 11.37 22.43 2.73
C GLY A 125 10.72 23.00 4.00
N ASP A 126 10.45 24.30 4.02
CA ASP A 126 9.74 24.93 5.14
C ASP A 126 8.28 24.46 5.19
N ASP A 127 7.51 24.77 4.15
CA ASP A 127 6.08 24.45 4.05
C ASP A 127 5.77 23.37 3.00
N THR A 128 6.73 23.07 2.12
CA THR A 128 6.58 22.08 1.05
C THR A 128 7.42 20.83 1.30
N LEU A 129 6.79 19.67 1.13
CA LEU A 129 7.44 18.37 1.03
C LEU A 129 7.40 17.95 -0.45
N TRP A 130 8.56 17.77 -1.07
CA TRP A 130 8.67 17.10 -2.36
C TRP A 130 8.90 15.63 -2.10
N TRP A 131 8.21 14.76 -2.83
CA TRP A 131 8.34 13.33 -2.62
C TRP A 131 8.10 12.56 -3.91
N ASP A 132 8.61 11.35 -3.94
CA ASP A 132 8.39 10.41 -5.01
C ASP A 132 8.49 8.95 -4.52
N LEU A 133 8.00 8.06 -5.38
CA LEU A 133 8.12 6.62 -5.23
C LEU A 133 9.00 6.12 -6.37
N SER A 134 10.00 5.31 -6.06
CA SER A 134 11.05 4.97 -7.02
C SER A 134 11.34 3.48 -7.05
N SER A 135 11.30 2.92 -8.25
CA SER A 135 11.59 1.53 -8.61
C SER A 135 12.84 1.43 -9.48
N ILE A 136 13.62 2.50 -9.64
CA ILE A 136 14.86 2.52 -10.47
C ILE A 136 15.85 1.43 -10.05
N ASN A 137 15.93 1.14 -8.74
CA ASN A 137 16.80 0.10 -8.19
C ASN A 137 16.04 -1.15 -7.75
N LEU A 138 14.81 -1.32 -8.23
CA LEU A 138 13.98 -2.47 -7.93
C LEU A 138 14.11 -3.50 -9.05
N ALA A 139 14.47 -4.74 -8.71
CA ALA A 139 14.48 -5.82 -9.68
C ALA A 139 13.06 -6.07 -10.23
N SER A 140 12.93 -6.30 -11.53
CA SER A 140 11.64 -6.48 -12.20
C SER A 140 10.86 -7.72 -11.78
N ASP A 141 11.53 -8.69 -11.13
CA ASP A 141 10.96 -9.90 -10.53
C ASP A 141 10.76 -9.78 -9.00
N SER A 142 10.91 -8.58 -8.44
CA SER A 142 10.76 -8.33 -7.01
C SER A 142 9.37 -8.69 -6.48
N LEU A 143 9.31 -9.13 -5.23
CA LEU A 143 8.06 -9.41 -4.54
C LEU A 143 7.20 -8.16 -4.33
N PHE A 144 7.80 -6.97 -4.29
CA PHE A 144 7.03 -5.72 -4.23
C PHE A 144 6.20 -5.52 -5.49
N ILE A 145 6.77 -5.80 -6.67
CA ILE A 145 6.05 -5.70 -7.93
C ILE A 145 4.93 -6.73 -7.96
N SER A 146 5.23 -8.00 -7.65
CA SER A 146 4.21 -9.06 -7.71
C SER A 146 3.07 -8.88 -6.69
N SER A 147 3.32 -8.19 -5.59
CA SER A 147 2.31 -7.91 -4.55
C SER A 147 1.59 -6.58 -4.75
N GLY A 148 2.21 -5.60 -5.40
CA GLY A 148 1.71 -4.24 -5.51
C GLY A 148 2.00 -3.40 -4.25
N PHE A 149 1.84 -2.09 -4.40
CA PHE A 149 2.08 -1.13 -3.31
C PHE A 149 1.38 0.20 -3.59
N ALA A 150 1.05 0.93 -2.53
CA ALA A 150 0.34 2.20 -2.65
C ALA A 150 0.70 3.20 -1.55
N VAL A 151 0.95 4.45 -1.94
CA VAL A 151 1.09 5.60 -1.06
C VAL A 151 -0.24 6.33 -0.98
N THR A 152 -0.73 6.50 0.24
CA THR A 152 -1.92 7.31 0.56
C THR A 152 -1.55 8.42 1.54
N THR A 153 -2.40 9.43 1.65
CA THR A 153 -2.18 10.59 2.50
C THR A 153 -3.48 11.08 3.13
N ASP A 154 -3.37 11.69 4.31
CA ASP A 154 -4.50 12.34 4.99
C ASP A 154 -4.83 13.74 4.41
N ASP A 155 -3.96 14.28 3.56
CA ASP A 155 -4.15 15.56 2.88
C ASP A 155 -4.73 15.35 1.48
N SER A 156 -6.02 15.65 1.30
CA SER A 156 -6.68 15.50 -0.01
C SER A 156 -6.13 16.39 -1.13
N SER A 157 -5.29 17.38 -0.82
CA SER A 157 -4.61 18.20 -1.84
C SER A 157 -3.34 17.56 -2.39
N CYS A 158 -2.85 16.51 -1.72
CA CYS A 158 -1.70 15.73 -2.12
C CYS A 158 -2.06 14.62 -3.10
N SER A 159 -1.15 14.35 -4.04
CA SER A 159 -1.23 13.16 -4.86
C SER A 159 -1.05 11.89 -4.02
N SER A 160 -1.64 10.80 -4.50
CA SER A 160 -1.33 9.43 -4.10
C SER A 160 -0.55 8.74 -5.23
N ALA A 161 0.12 7.63 -4.91
CA ALA A 161 0.76 6.76 -5.91
C ALA A 161 0.25 5.32 -5.71
N THR A 162 -0.05 4.59 -6.79
CA THR A 162 -0.50 3.20 -6.71
C THR A 162 0.06 2.36 -7.84
N CYS A 163 0.80 1.32 -7.48
CA CYS A 163 1.31 0.32 -8.41
C CYS A 163 0.57 -1.00 -8.18
N SER A 164 -0.11 -1.48 -9.22
CA SER A 164 -0.89 -2.71 -9.15
C SER A 164 0.03 -3.93 -9.05
N ALA A 165 -0.46 -4.99 -8.42
CA ALA A 165 0.23 -6.28 -8.38
C ALA A 165 0.57 -6.77 -9.80
N GLY A 166 1.85 -7.04 -10.03
CA GLY A 166 2.41 -7.48 -11.30
C GLY A 166 2.76 -6.36 -12.29
N ASP A 167 2.58 -5.09 -11.92
CA ASP A 167 2.89 -3.96 -12.80
C ASP A 167 4.38 -3.60 -12.76
N THR A 168 5.13 -4.08 -13.75
CA THR A 168 6.58 -3.86 -13.86
C THR A 168 6.95 -2.48 -14.41
N ASP A 169 5.97 -1.72 -14.92
CA ASP A 169 6.17 -0.41 -15.56
C ASP A 169 5.17 0.60 -15.00
N CYS A 170 5.04 0.58 -13.67
CA CYS A 170 4.09 1.42 -12.95
C CYS A 170 4.40 2.90 -13.16
N ALA A 171 3.46 3.61 -13.77
CA ALA A 171 3.57 5.04 -14.07
C ALA A 171 3.57 5.96 -12.82
N ASP A 172 3.14 5.45 -11.67
CA ASP A 172 3.16 6.21 -10.40
C ASP A 172 4.48 6.04 -9.63
N SER A 173 5.45 5.31 -10.20
CA SER A 173 6.77 5.11 -9.62
C SER A 173 7.85 5.38 -10.66
N TYR A 174 8.89 6.11 -10.27
CA TYR A 174 10.07 6.33 -11.08
C TYR A 174 10.68 5.02 -11.57
N GLN A 175 10.81 4.87 -12.87
CA GLN A 175 11.45 3.72 -13.51
C GLN A 175 12.84 4.08 -14.06
N GLN A 176 13.12 5.35 -14.37
CA GLN A 176 14.36 5.84 -14.96
C GLN A 176 14.80 7.18 -14.34
N SER A 177 16.07 7.56 -14.55
CA SER A 177 16.72 8.71 -13.89
C SER A 177 16.32 10.09 -14.41
N ASP A 178 15.54 10.17 -15.48
CA ASP A 178 15.15 11.42 -16.15
C ASP A 178 13.69 11.85 -15.89
N ASP A 179 12.93 11.09 -15.10
CA ASP A 179 11.48 11.24 -15.05
C ASP A 179 10.96 12.34 -14.10
N VAL A 180 9.71 12.73 -14.31
CA VAL A 180 9.11 13.98 -13.80
C VAL A 180 8.09 13.76 -12.67
N ASP A 181 8.04 12.54 -12.11
CA ASP A 181 7.04 12.08 -11.14
C ASP A 181 7.31 12.52 -9.69
N THR A 182 7.87 13.71 -9.53
CA THR A 182 8.00 14.35 -8.21
C THR A 182 6.67 15.02 -7.87
N PHE A 183 6.06 14.55 -6.79
CA PHE A 183 4.88 15.18 -6.22
C PHE A 183 5.28 16.23 -5.17
N SER A 184 4.32 17.08 -4.81
CA SER A 184 4.51 18.06 -3.75
C SER A 184 3.31 18.10 -2.82
N CYS A 185 3.59 18.33 -1.55
CA CYS A 185 2.62 18.29 -0.45
C CYS A 185 2.94 19.32 0.62
N SER A 186 1.99 19.55 1.52
CA SER A 186 2.29 20.26 2.78
C SER A 186 3.23 19.42 3.64
N THR A 187 4.17 20.06 4.33
CA THR A 187 4.99 19.39 5.36
C THR A 187 4.16 18.92 6.57
N SER A 188 2.90 19.33 6.70
CA SER A 188 2.00 18.80 7.73
C SER A 188 1.33 17.48 7.36
N ALA A 189 1.41 17.05 6.09
CA ALA A 189 0.71 15.87 5.61
C ALA A 189 1.32 14.58 6.18
N ALA A 190 0.42 13.63 6.46
CA ALA A 190 0.70 12.29 6.92
C ALA A 190 0.55 11.33 5.75
N PHE A 191 1.52 10.41 5.61
CA PHE A 191 1.57 9.44 4.53
C PHE A 191 1.50 8.02 5.07
N THR A 192 0.89 7.13 4.30
CA THR A 192 0.93 5.69 4.54
C THR A 192 1.26 4.97 3.24
N LEU A 193 2.42 4.32 3.20
CA LEU A 193 2.82 3.37 2.16
C LEU A 193 2.43 1.95 2.61
N ASN A 194 1.53 1.32 1.87
CA ASN A 194 1.16 -0.07 2.06
C ASN A 194 1.92 -0.94 1.06
N LEU A 195 2.56 -2.00 1.55
CA LEU A 195 3.27 -3.00 0.77
C LEU A 195 2.45 -4.29 0.79
N GLY A 196 2.01 -4.77 -0.39
CA GLY A 196 1.05 -5.87 -0.50
C GLY A 196 -0.39 -5.45 -0.22
#